data_AF-A0A5J5BH39-F1
#
_entry.id   AF-A0A5J5BH39-F1
#
_cell.length_a   1.000
_cell.length_b   1.000
_cell.length_c   1.000
_cell.angle_alpha   90.00
_cell.angle_beta   90.00
_cell.angle_gamma   90.00
#
_symmetry.space_group_name_H-M   'P 1'
#
loop_
_entity.id
_entity.type
_entity.pdbx_description
1 polymer ?
#
loop_
_entity_poly.entity_id
_entity_poly.type
_entity_poly.pdbx_seq_one_letter_code
_entity_poly.pdbx_strand_id
1 'polypeptide(L)'
;MNYNIMLEHRVVKLIQRYLEDLHGFLEIETLILSRSAPEGAWDYLVPLKSLGTFYALPQSPQLFKQMLMVSGFDKYYQIARCF
;
A
#
# COMPACT_ATOMS: atom_id res chain seq x y z
N MET A 1 -7.55 26.01 0.85
CA MET A 1 -6.51 25.00 0.59
C MET A 1 -5.93 24.43 1.89
N ASN A 2 -5.34 25.25 2.77
CA ASN A 2 -4.66 24.78 4.01
C ASN A 2 -5.55 23.97 4.95
N TYR A 3 -6.82 24.36 5.12
CA TYR A 3 -7.73 23.65 6.04
C TYR A 3 -7.93 22.17 5.66
N ASN A 4 -8.14 21.87 4.38
CA ASN A 4 -8.41 20.50 3.93
C ASN A 4 -7.19 19.60 4.14
N ILE A 5 -5.99 20.08 3.80
CA ILE A 5 -4.73 19.34 4.00
C ILE A 5 -4.46 19.13 5.50
N MET A 6 -4.70 20.17 6.31
CA MET A 6 -4.58 20.04 7.78
C MET A 6 -5.63 19.11 8.38
N LEU A 7 -6.82 18.99 7.78
CA LEU A 7 -7.85 18.04 8.20
C LEU A 7 -7.43 16.62 7.82
N GLU A 8 -7.01 16.38 6.58
CA GLU A 8 -6.50 15.09 6.11
C GLU A 8 -5.35 14.58 7.00
N HIS A 9 -4.36 15.43 7.29
CA HIS A 9 -3.27 15.10 8.20
C HIS A 9 -3.77 14.68 9.59
N ARG A 10 -4.77 15.41 10.15
CA ARG A 10 -5.35 15.08 11.46
C ARG A 10 -6.11 13.76 11.42
N VAL A 11 -6.86 13.50 10.35
CA VAL A 11 -7.62 12.24 10.16
C VAL A 11 -6.67 11.06 10.06
N VAL A 12 -5.63 11.15 9.22
CA VAL A 12 -4.61 10.12 9.08
C VAL A 12 -3.96 9.81 10.42
N LYS A 13 -3.53 10.84 11.16
CA LYS A 13 -2.91 10.67 12.48
C LYS A 13 -3.84 10.01 13.52
N LEU A 14 -5.14 10.30 13.46
CA LEU A 14 -6.14 9.67 14.34
C LEU A 14 -6.33 8.18 14.00
N ILE A 15 -6.36 7.84 12.72
CA ILE A 15 -6.47 6.45 12.25
C ILE A 15 -5.27 5.64 12.72
N GLN A 16 -4.04 6.16 12.51
CA GLN A 16 -2.80 5.48 12.91
C GLN A 16 -2.78 5.20 14.42
N ARG A 17 -3.04 6.23 15.25
CA ARG A 17 -3.12 6.06 16.72
C ARG A 17 -4.18 5.06 17.14
N TYR A 18 -5.36 5.09 16.51
CA TYR A 18 -6.42 4.15 16.84
C TYR A 18 -6.02 2.71 16.54
N LEU A 19 -5.41 2.47 15.38
CA LEU A 19 -4.98 1.13 14.96
C LEU A 19 -3.80 0.62 15.77
N GLU A 20 -2.79 1.47 16.02
CA GLU A 20 -1.57 1.11 16.74
C GLU A 20 -1.79 1.03 18.26
N ASP A 21 -2.23 2.13 18.89
CA ASP A 21 -2.26 2.27 20.35
C ASP A 21 -3.38 1.42 20.99
N LEU A 22 -4.55 1.33 20.34
CA LEU A 22 -5.72 0.65 20.91
C LEU A 22 -5.88 -0.79 20.43
N HIS A 23 -5.49 -1.09 19.19
CA HIS A 23 -5.74 -2.39 18.57
C HIS A 23 -4.47 -3.21 18.29
N GLY A 24 -3.28 -2.61 18.43
CA GLY A 24 -1.99 -3.27 18.26
C GLY A 24 -1.69 -3.67 16.81
N PHE A 25 -2.20 -2.92 15.84
CA PHE A 25 -1.84 -3.11 14.44
C PHE A 25 -0.44 -2.57 14.16
N LEU A 26 0.27 -3.22 13.24
CA LEU A 26 1.57 -2.78 12.74
C LEU A 26 1.42 -2.07 11.39
N GLU A 27 1.99 -0.88 11.25
CA GLU A 27 2.14 -0.24 9.93
C GLU A 27 3.25 -0.95 9.15
N ILE A 28 2.90 -1.61 8.04
CA ILE A 28 3.86 -2.34 7.20
C ILE A 28 3.80 -1.78 5.79
N GLU A 29 4.92 -1.25 5.32
CA GLU A 29 5.05 -0.76 3.95
C GLU A 29 5.26 -1.92 2.97
N THR A 30 4.45 -1.95 1.90
CA THR A 30 4.56 -2.93 0.83
C THR A 30 5.19 -2.32 -0.43
N LEU A 31 5.80 -3.16 -1.27
CA LEU A 31 6.47 -2.71 -2.49
C LEU A 31 5.51 -2.05 -3.48
N ILE A 32 5.93 -0.91 -4.05
CA ILE A 32 5.22 -0.16 -5.10
C ILE A 32 5.60 -0.65 -6.51
N LEU A 33 6.71 -1.37 -6.65
CA LEU A 33 7.10 -1.99 -7.92
C LEU A 33 6.78 -3.48 -7.82
N SER A 34 5.74 -3.89 -8.54
CA SER A 34 5.25 -5.26 -8.55
C SER A 34 5.27 -5.85 -9.96
N ARG A 35 5.04 -7.16 -10.07
CA ARG A 35 4.81 -7.80 -11.37
C ARG A 35 3.39 -7.46 -11.83
N SER A 36 3.22 -7.16 -13.11
CA SER A 36 1.88 -6.96 -13.67
C SER A 36 1.03 -8.22 -13.54
N ALA A 37 -0.25 -8.03 -13.20
CA ALA A 37 -1.23 -9.09 -13.23
C ALA A 37 -1.81 -9.18 -14.65
N PRO A 38 -1.96 -10.38 -15.24
CA PRO A 38 -2.62 -10.52 -16.54
C PRO A 38 -4.14 -10.30 -16.45
N GLU A 39 -4.70 -10.33 -15.24
CA GLU A 39 -6.12 -10.20 -14.94
C GLU A 39 -6.35 -8.89 -14.17
N GLY A 40 -7.37 -8.12 -14.57
CA GLY A 40 -7.75 -6.89 -13.88
C GLY A 40 -7.79 -5.67 -14.79
N ALA A 41 -7.74 -4.47 -14.19
CA ALA A 41 -7.64 -3.22 -14.94
C ALA A 41 -6.21 -2.99 -15.45
N TRP A 42 -6.02 -2.00 -16.32
CA TRP A 42 -4.71 -1.70 -16.90
C TRP A 42 -3.72 -1.19 -15.85
N ASP A 43 -2.55 -1.82 -15.79
CA ASP A 43 -1.47 -1.39 -14.90
C ASP A 43 -0.62 -0.27 -15.53
N TYR A 44 -0.17 0.66 -14.68
CA TYR A 44 0.87 1.62 -15.06
C TYR A 44 2.24 0.93 -15.10
N LEU A 45 2.86 0.92 -16.29
CA LEU A 45 4.15 0.27 -16.49
C LEU A 45 5.33 1.21 -16.21
N VAL A 46 6.29 0.72 -15.43
CA VAL A 46 7.57 1.37 -15.13
C VAL A 46 8.68 0.59 -15.83
N PRO A 47 9.37 1.17 -16.83
CA PRO A 47 10.44 0.47 -17.54
C PRO A 47 11.66 0.28 -16.65
N LEU A 48 12.24 -0.92 -16.66
CA LEU A 48 13.55 -1.17 -16.06
C LEU A 48 14.65 -0.84 -17.08
N LYS A 49 15.79 -0.34 -16.61
CA LYS A 49 16.94 -0.03 -17.48
C LYS A 49 17.53 -1.27 -18.18
N SER A 50 17.28 -2.47 -17.67
CA SER A 50 17.62 -3.73 -18.35
C SER A 50 16.65 -4.02 -19.48
N LEU A 51 17.19 -4.44 -20.62
CA LEU A 51 16.47 -4.63 -21.88
C LEU A 51 15.25 -5.56 -21.73
N GLY A 52 14.05 -4.98 -21.79
CA GLY A 52 12.79 -5.69 -22.03
C GLY A 52 11.93 -6.02 -20.81
N THR A 53 12.35 -5.65 -19.60
CA THR A 53 11.59 -5.93 -18.36
C THR A 53 10.86 -4.69 -17.84
N PHE A 54 9.62 -4.88 -17.40
CA PHE A 54 8.77 -3.82 -16.83
C PHE A 54 8.28 -4.22 -15.44
N TYR A 55 8.18 -3.23 -14.56
CA TYR A 55 7.38 -3.32 -13.34
C TYR A 55 6.02 -2.68 -13.57
N ALA A 56 5.06 -3.06 -12.74
CA ALA A 56 3.75 -2.44 -12.65
C ALA A 56 3.58 -1.74 -11.30
N LEU A 57 2.95 -0.57 -11.32
CA LEU A 57 2.44 0.06 -10.10
C LEU A 57 1.19 -0.69 -9.63
N PRO A 58 1.07 -1.01 -8.33
CA PRO A 58 -0.04 -1.78 -7.82
C PRO A 58 -1.32 -0.96 -7.76
N GLN A 59 -2.42 -1.56 -8.24
CA GLN A 59 -3.77 -1.06 -8.04
C GLN A 59 -4.22 -1.17 -6.57
N SER A 60 -3.66 -2.15 -5.84
CA SER A 60 -3.85 -2.28 -4.40
C SER A 60 -2.76 -3.20 -3.81
N PRO A 61 -2.44 -3.09 -2.52
CA PRO A 61 -1.50 -3.97 -1.84
C PRO A 61 -2.11 -5.36 -1.53
N GLN A 62 -3.15 -5.80 -2.24
CA GLN A 62 -3.95 -6.98 -1.89
C GLN A 62 -3.14 -8.29 -1.89
N LEU A 63 -2.18 -8.45 -2.80
CA LEU A 63 -1.30 -9.63 -2.79
C LEU A 63 -0.36 -9.62 -1.59
N PHE A 64 0.22 -8.45 -1.27
CA PHE A 64 1.07 -8.29 -0.10
C PHE A 64 0.30 -8.48 1.20
N LYS A 65 -0.95 -8.02 1.26
CA LYS A 65 -1.90 -8.31 2.34
C LYS A 65 -1.97 -9.80 2.63
N GLN A 66 -2.23 -10.60 1.60
CA GLN A 66 -2.35 -12.04 1.75
C GLN A 66 -1.03 -12.68 2.20
N MET A 67 0.09 -12.26 1.63
CA MET A 67 1.41 -12.76 2.02
C MET A 67 1.75 -12.42 3.48
N LEU A 68 1.42 -11.22 3.96
CA LEU A 68 1.64 -10.81 5.35
C LEU A 68 0.80 -11.62 6.34
N MET A 69 -0.46 -11.92 5.99
CA MET A 69 -1.30 -12.80 6.81
C MET A 69 -0.71 -14.21 6.88
N VAL A 70 -0.18 -14.73 5.77
CA VAL A 70 0.46 -16.07 5.73
C VAL A 70 1.79 -16.09 6.50
N SER A 71 2.55 -15.01 6.53
CA SER A 71 3.80 -14.91 7.29
C SER A 71 3.63 -14.66 8.79
N GLY A 72 2.38 -14.59 9.28
CA GLY A 72 2.05 -14.49 10.70
C GLY A 72 1.80 -13.07 11.20
N PHE A 73 1.70 -12.07 10.33
CA PHE A 73 1.26 -10.73 10.69
C PHE A 73 -0.28 -10.65 10.69
N ASP A 74 -0.89 -11.06 11.80
CA ASP A 74 -2.35 -11.11 11.95
C ASP A 74 -3.01 -9.72 11.99
N LYS A 75 -2.29 -8.71 12.47
CA LYS A 75 -2.76 -7.32 12.58
C LYS A 75 -1.78 -6.37 11.93
N TYR A 76 -2.01 -6.08 10.65
CA TYR A 76 -1.22 -5.10 9.92
C TYR A 76 -2.14 -4.12 9.16
N TYR A 77 -1.64 -2.92 8.91
CA TYR A 77 -2.31 -1.93 8.08
C TYR A 77 -1.30 -1.12 7.27
N GLN A 78 -1.79 -0.41 6.25
CA GLN A 78 -0.98 0.50 5.45
C GLN A 78 -1.88 1.59 4.88
N ILE A 79 -1.45 2.84 4.98
CA ILE A 79 -2.02 3.94 4.20
C ILE A 79 -1.32 3.95 2.84
N ALA A 80 -1.75 3.06 1.96
CA ALA A 80 -1.09 2.79 0.69
C ALA A 80 -1.47 3.79 -0.40
N ARG A 81 -0.52 4.07 -1.30
CA ARG A 81 -0.81 4.75 -2.57
C ARG A 81 -1.11 3.68 -3.63
N CYS A 82 -2.28 3.79 -4.23
CA CYS A 82 -2.76 2.92 -5.30
C CYS A 82 -2.76 3.69 -6.62
N PHE A 83 -2.48 2.99 -7.72
CA PHE A 83 -2.35 3.57 -9.06
C PHE A 83 -3.31 2.89 -10.04
#